data_AF-A0A7Y2EHH4-F1
#
_entry.id   AF-A0A7Y2EHH4-F1
#
_cell.length_a   1.000
_cell.length_b   1.000
_cell.length_c   1.000
_cell.angle_alpha   90.00
_cell.angle_beta   90.00
_cell.angle_gamma   90.00
#
_symmetry.space_group_name_H-M   'P 1'
#
loop_
_entity.id
_entity.type
_entity.pdbx_description
1 polymer ?
#
loop_
_entity_poly.entity_id
_entity_poly.type
_entity_poly.pdbx_seq_one_letter_code
_entity_poly.pdbx_strand_id
1 'polypeptide(L)'
;MKPSISSILFIILMSCSQEADQITAEKRSLTESVYTSVTVQPDSLYQVYSAVAGILDKNLVEEGDVMAKGSPLIQIINNAPKLNTENARLALELARENYDGNAAILLGIEDEIAAATLKYHNDSINFFRQKNLWDQNIGSKVDFDTRKLNYELSSNNLKLLKSRYARTKNELITSVKKAENNYRTSLINTRDFTIESKINGKVYALYKNTGELVSTLEPLAAVGSATDFIVELLVDEVDIVKINLDQKVLITLDAYNSQVFEGKVSKILPKKDERNQTFKIEALFNSPPEVLYPGLSGEANIIIDSKKDVLTIPRSYLIDDTKVKTDEGIVTIKLGLQNLDYAEVISGISETTVIYKPD
;
A
#
# COMPACT_ATOMS: atom_id res chain seq x y z
N MET A 1 -20.14 8.71 114.96
CA MET A 1 -20.18 9.42 113.65
C MET A 1 -18.89 9.11 112.91
N LYS A 2 -18.81 8.75 111.64
CA LYS A 2 -19.64 8.07 110.61
C LYS A 2 -18.58 7.74 109.51
N PRO A 3 -18.64 6.59 108.81
CA PRO A 3 -17.49 6.07 108.07
C PRO A 3 -17.41 6.66 106.65
N SER A 4 -16.20 6.77 106.10
CA SER A 4 -15.96 7.07 104.68
C SER A 4 -15.79 5.77 103.90
N ILE A 5 -16.61 5.64 102.86
CA ILE A 5 -16.83 4.46 102.03
C ILE A 5 -16.33 4.73 100.61
N SER A 6 -15.67 3.73 100.04
CA SER A 6 -15.59 3.37 98.62
C SER A 6 -14.88 4.29 97.61
N SER A 7 -13.90 3.71 96.89
CA SER A 7 -14.09 3.43 95.46
C SER A 7 -12.99 2.48 94.94
N ILE A 8 -13.40 1.27 94.57
CA ILE A 8 -12.60 0.31 93.81
C ILE A 8 -12.83 0.63 92.33
N LEU A 9 -11.77 1.00 91.62
CA LEU A 9 -11.81 1.34 90.20
C LEU A 9 -11.59 0.07 89.39
N PHE A 10 -12.67 -0.48 88.82
CA PHE A 10 -12.63 -1.63 87.92
C PHE A 10 -12.46 -1.11 86.49
N ILE A 11 -11.27 -1.30 85.91
CA ILE A 11 -10.95 -0.94 84.53
C ILE A 11 -11.55 -2.02 83.62
N ILE A 12 -12.60 -1.67 82.88
CA ILE A 12 -13.17 -2.47 81.80
C ILE A 12 -12.36 -2.16 80.54
N LEU A 13 -11.55 -3.12 80.10
CA LEU A 13 -10.96 -3.12 78.76
C LEU A 13 -12.06 -3.47 77.75
N MET A 14 -12.71 -2.46 77.17
CA MET A 14 -13.43 -2.66 75.92
C MET A 14 -12.42 -2.70 74.77
N SER A 15 -12.13 -3.91 74.33
CA SER A 15 -11.51 -4.20 73.04
C SER A 15 -12.48 -3.75 71.94
N CYS A 16 -12.17 -2.64 71.26
CA CYS A 16 -12.77 -2.33 69.96
C CYS A 16 -12.27 -3.38 68.96
N SER A 17 -13.10 -4.37 68.64
CA SER A 17 -12.91 -5.16 67.43
C SER A 17 -13.12 -4.23 66.24
N GLN A 18 -12.13 -4.12 65.36
CA GLN A 18 -12.31 -3.53 64.04
C GLN A 18 -13.48 -4.25 63.38
N GLU A 19 -14.59 -3.56 63.13
CA GLU A 19 -15.66 -4.07 62.29
C GLU A 19 -15.07 -4.29 60.91
N ALA A 20 -14.84 -5.55 60.55
CA ALA A 20 -14.39 -5.91 59.21
C ALA A 20 -15.48 -5.46 58.22
N ASP A 21 -15.07 -4.73 57.18
CA ASP A 21 -15.95 -4.37 56.07
C ASP A 21 -16.55 -5.67 55.49
N GLN A 22 -17.85 -5.88 55.73
CA GLN A 22 -18.58 -7.08 55.36
C GLN A 22 -19.68 -6.77 54.36
N ILE A 23 -19.84 -7.64 53.37
CA ILE A 23 -20.87 -7.54 52.33
C ILE A 23 -21.51 -8.90 52.07
N THR A 24 -22.63 -8.89 51.35
CA THR A 24 -23.21 -10.11 50.76
C THR A 24 -23.17 -10.00 49.24
N ALA A 25 -23.21 -11.14 48.55
CA ALA A 25 -23.24 -11.14 47.10
C ALA A 25 -24.62 -10.65 46.60
N GLU A 26 -24.63 -9.74 45.64
CA GLU A 26 -25.85 -9.11 45.13
C GLU A 26 -26.07 -9.42 43.65
N LYS A 27 -27.34 -9.58 43.26
CA LYS A 27 -27.72 -9.73 41.87
C LYS A 27 -27.74 -8.38 41.15
N ARG A 28 -27.04 -8.30 40.02
CA ARG A 28 -27.05 -7.13 39.14
C ARG A 28 -26.77 -7.53 37.69
N SER A 29 -26.96 -6.57 36.79
CA SER A 29 -26.48 -6.73 35.41
C SER A 29 -24.97 -6.50 35.37
N LEU A 30 -24.24 -7.38 34.68
CA LEU A 30 -22.80 -7.31 34.53
C LEU A 30 -22.44 -7.37 33.04
N THR A 31 -21.57 -6.45 32.62
CA THR A 31 -21.09 -6.36 31.24
C THR A 31 -19.57 -6.41 31.27
N GLU A 32 -18.99 -7.37 30.55
CA GLU A 32 -17.55 -7.44 30.30
C GLU A 32 -17.24 -6.63 29.04
N SER A 33 -16.23 -5.77 29.13
CA SER A 33 -15.78 -4.95 28.00
C SER A 33 -14.27 -4.86 27.95
N VAL A 34 -13.74 -4.73 26.74
CA VAL A 34 -12.33 -4.46 26.49
C VAL A 34 -12.18 -2.99 26.17
N TYR A 35 -11.41 -2.30 27.01
CA TYR A 35 -11.05 -0.90 26.82
C TYR A 35 -9.90 -0.77 25.82
N THR A 36 -9.98 0.19 24.91
CA THR A 36 -8.98 0.41 23.87
C THR A 36 -8.94 1.87 23.44
N SER A 37 -7.78 2.34 22.99
CA SER A 37 -7.65 3.64 22.34
C SER A 37 -8.15 3.56 20.90
N VAL A 38 -8.72 4.67 20.43
CA VAL A 38 -9.23 4.77 19.06
C VAL A 38 -8.65 5.95 18.31
N THR A 39 -8.61 5.80 16.99
CA THR A 39 -8.33 6.91 16.06
C THR A 39 -9.29 6.84 14.89
N VAL A 40 -9.96 7.94 14.59
CA VAL A 40 -10.86 8.03 13.43
C VAL A 40 -10.05 8.32 12.18
N GLN A 41 -10.31 7.57 11.11
CA GLN A 41 -9.70 7.79 9.80
C GLN A 41 -10.76 7.66 8.69
N PRO A 42 -10.61 8.36 7.56
CA PRO A 42 -11.40 8.10 6.38
C PRO A 42 -11.21 6.67 5.90
N ASP A 43 -12.27 6.04 5.41
CA ASP A 43 -12.12 4.77 4.72
C ASP A 43 -11.21 4.94 3.49
N SER A 44 -10.43 3.90 3.20
CA SER A 44 -9.55 3.85 2.03
C SER A 44 -8.58 5.04 1.92
N LEU A 45 -8.17 5.63 3.05
CA LEU A 45 -7.15 6.69 3.09
C LEU A 45 -5.82 6.18 2.52
N TYR A 46 -5.30 6.84 1.49
CA TYR A 46 -4.01 6.53 0.92
C TYR A 46 -3.19 7.79 0.64
N GLN A 47 -1.88 7.60 0.65
CA GLN A 47 -0.92 8.64 0.28
C GLN A 47 -0.65 8.58 -1.22
N VAL A 48 -0.74 9.73 -1.86
CA VAL A 48 -0.53 9.92 -3.29
C VAL A 48 0.96 10.15 -3.54
N TYR A 49 1.57 9.32 -4.37
CA TYR A 49 2.98 9.43 -4.77
C TYR A 49 3.10 9.72 -6.26
N SER A 50 4.22 10.33 -6.65
CA SER A 50 4.58 10.47 -8.06
C SER A 50 5.35 9.26 -8.57
N ALA A 51 5.06 8.86 -9.82
CA ALA A 51 5.89 7.89 -10.55
C ALA A 51 7.14 8.53 -11.18
N VAL A 52 7.19 9.86 -11.26
CA VAL A 52 8.29 10.62 -11.88
C VAL A 52 8.80 11.71 -10.96
N ALA A 53 10.11 11.96 -10.99
CA ALA A 53 10.68 13.14 -10.36
C ALA A 53 10.52 14.37 -11.27
N GLY A 54 10.30 15.54 -10.69
CA GLY A 54 10.10 16.78 -11.43
C GLY A 54 9.87 17.98 -10.52
N ILE A 55 9.44 19.09 -11.09
CA ILE A 55 9.03 20.27 -10.32
C ILE A 55 7.50 20.31 -10.31
N LEU A 56 6.91 20.55 -9.14
CA LEU A 56 5.47 20.74 -9.03
C LEU A 56 5.08 22.02 -9.78
N ASP A 57 4.32 21.89 -10.85
CA ASP A 57 3.87 23.02 -11.68
C ASP A 57 2.64 23.69 -11.09
N LYS A 58 1.65 22.86 -10.72
CA LYS A 58 0.40 23.36 -10.16
C LYS A 58 -0.32 22.30 -9.33
N ASN A 59 -0.84 22.73 -8.18
CA ASN A 59 -1.89 22.00 -7.47
C ASN A 59 -3.23 22.33 -8.13
N LEU A 60 -3.91 21.32 -8.66
CA LEU A 60 -5.19 21.45 -9.37
C LEU A 60 -6.40 21.33 -8.43
N VAL A 61 -6.13 21.07 -7.15
CA VAL A 61 -7.09 20.91 -6.07
C VAL A 61 -6.60 21.65 -4.84
N GLU A 62 -7.54 21.94 -3.94
CA GLU A 62 -7.29 22.46 -2.60
C GLU A 62 -7.66 21.42 -1.54
N GLU A 63 -7.16 21.64 -0.32
CA GLU A 63 -7.47 20.79 0.82
C GLU A 63 -8.94 20.98 1.20
N GLY A 64 -9.68 19.89 1.26
CA GLY A 64 -11.12 19.91 1.46
C GLY A 64 -11.93 19.61 0.21
N ASP A 65 -11.35 19.64 -0.98
CA ASP A 65 -12.06 19.38 -2.22
C ASP A 65 -12.53 17.92 -2.33
N VAL A 66 -13.77 17.75 -2.78
CA VAL A 66 -14.36 16.45 -3.11
C VAL A 66 -14.16 16.18 -4.60
N MET A 67 -13.59 15.03 -4.92
CA MET A 67 -13.12 14.68 -6.24
C MET A 67 -13.61 13.29 -6.65
N ALA A 68 -13.95 13.15 -7.93
CA ALA A 68 -14.23 11.84 -8.52
C ALA A 68 -12.94 11.08 -8.85
N LYS A 69 -13.04 9.76 -8.97
CA LYS A 69 -11.95 8.91 -9.48
C LYS A 69 -11.52 9.36 -10.87
N GLY A 70 -10.21 9.46 -11.09
CA GLY A 70 -9.61 9.95 -12.34
C GLY A 70 -9.50 11.48 -12.42
N SER A 71 -10.03 12.22 -11.43
CA SER A 71 -9.90 13.67 -11.44
C SER A 71 -8.45 14.07 -11.17
N PRO A 72 -7.94 15.11 -11.85
CA PRO A 72 -6.55 15.53 -11.73
C PRO A 72 -6.30 16.23 -10.39
N LEU A 73 -5.17 15.92 -9.74
CA LEU A 73 -4.79 16.44 -8.42
C LEU A 73 -3.59 17.41 -8.53
N ILE A 74 -2.50 16.94 -9.14
CA ILE A 74 -1.23 17.67 -9.18
C ILE A 74 -0.63 17.52 -10.57
N GLN A 75 -0.17 18.62 -11.13
CA GLN A 75 0.59 18.64 -12.37
C GLN A 75 2.08 18.81 -12.06
N ILE A 76 2.89 17.91 -12.61
CA ILE A 76 4.34 17.92 -12.50
C ILE A 76 4.93 18.17 -13.87
N ILE A 77 5.78 19.18 -13.95
CA ILE A 77 6.60 19.43 -15.14
C ILE A 77 7.94 18.74 -14.97
N ASN A 78 8.34 18.05 -16.03
CA ASN A 78 9.70 17.62 -16.19
C ASN A 78 10.30 18.45 -17.32
N ASN A 79 11.25 19.34 -17.00
CA ASN A 79 11.86 20.24 -18.00
C ASN A 79 13.06 19.61 -18.72
N ALA A 80 13.72 18.62 -18.13
CA ALA A 80 14.81 17.85 -18.74
C ALA A 80 14.46 17.06 -20.04
N PRO A 81 13.23 16.58 -20.30
CA PRO A 81 12.89 15.76 -21.46
C PRO A 81 12.72 16.54 -22.77
N LYS A 82 12.50 17.87 -22.75
CA LYS A 82 12.25 18.63 -23.98
C LYS A 82 13.46 18.61 -24.91
N LEU A 83 14.66 18.85 -24.38
CA LEU A 83 15.91 18.77 -25.16
C LEU A 83 16.20 17.34 -25.61
N ASN A 84 15.89 16.33 -24.78
CA ASN A 84 16.08 14.93 -25.14
C ASN A 84 15.14 14.48 -26.28
N THR A 85 13.90 14.95 -26.27
CA THR A 85 12.95 14.71 -27.36
C THR A 85 13.38 15.39 -28.64
N GLU A 86 13.89 16.61 -28.56
CA GLU A 86 14.38 17.30 -29.75
C GLU A 86 15.62 16.63 -30.34
N ASN A 87 16.57 16.21 -29.49
CA ASN A 87 17.72 15.41 -29.92
C ASN A 87 17.29 14.07 -30.56
N ALA A 88 16.28 13.40 -29.99
CA ALA A 88 15.74 12.16 -30.55
C ALA A 88 15.01 12.38 -31.88
N ARG A 89 14.33 13.54 -32.05
CA ARG A 89 13.69 13.95 -33.30
C ARG A 89 14.73 14.13 -34.41
N LEU A 90 15.78 14.89 -34.13
CA LEU A 90 16.89 15.12 -35.08
C LEU A 90 17.59 13.81 -35.47
N ALA A 91 17.78 12.90 -34.52
CA ALA A 91 18.34 11.57 -34.80
C ALA A 91 17.43 10.71 -35.71
N LEU A 92 16.11 10.79 -35.53
CA LEU A 92 15.14 10.12 -36.41
C LEU A 92 15.14 10.73 -37.81
N GLU A 93 15.21 12.06 -37.90
CA GLU A 93 15.31 12.79 -39.17
C GLU A 93 16.55 12.35 -39.94
N LEU A 94 17.73 12.38 -39.32
CA LEU A 94 18.98 11.89 -39.92
C LEU A 94 18.89 10.41 -40.34
N ALA A 95 18.28 9.55 -39.53
CA ALA A 95 18.13 8.13 -39.87
C ALA A 95 17.21 7.93 -41.09
N ARG A 96 16.13 8.71 -41.19
CA ARG A 96 15.22 8.72 -42.35
C ARG A 96 15.89 9.27 -43.59
N GLU A 97 16.64 10.37 -43.49
CA GLU A 97 17.41 10.91 -44.61
C GLU A 97 18.41 9.88 -45.17
N ASN A 98 19.09 9.14 -44.29
CA ASN A 98 19.99 8.06 -44.70
C ASN A 98 19.26 6.86 -45.36
N TYR A 99 17.94 6.75 -45.23
CA TYR A 99 17.14 5.66 -45.79
C TYR A 99 16.30 6.05 -47.01
N ASP A 100 15.52 7.14 -46.94
CA ASP A 100 14.48 7.53 -47.90
C ASP A 100 15.02 8.28 -49.12
N GLY A 101 15.96 9.21 -48.94
CA GLY A 101 16.19 10.27 -49.90
C GLY A 101 17.59 10.26 -50.47
N ASN A 102 17.82 9.61 -51.62
CA ASN A 102 19.07 9.75 -52.38
C ASN A 102 20.37 9.55 -51.55
N ALA A 103 20.31 8.78 -50.46
CA ALA A 103 21.47 8.60 -49.61
C ALA A 103 22.57 7.95 -50.45
N ALA A 104 23.67 8.69 -50.61
CA ALA A 104 24.82 8.33 -51.45
C ALA A 104 25.32 6.88 -51.23
N ILE A 105 25.01 6.31 -50.06
CA ILE A 105 25.38 4.95 -49.66
C ILE A 105 24.66 3.88 -50.51
N LEU A 106 23.32 3.86 -50.57
CA LEU A 106 22.62 2.83 -51.35
C LEU A 106 22.71 3.07 -52.85
N LEU A 107 22.61 4.33 -53.26
CA LEU A 107 22.74 4.71 -54.67
C LEU A 107 24.15 4.37 -55.21
N GLY A 108 25.20 4.62 -54.44
CA GLY A 108 26.56 4.22 -54.83
C GLY A 108 26.72 2.71 -54.97
N ILE A 109 26.08 1.91 -54.11
CA ILE A 109 26.10 0.44 -54.25
C ILE A 109 25.24 -0.01 -55.45
N GLU A 110 24.13 0.67 -55.76
CA GLU A 110 23.33 0.39 -56.95
C GLU A 110 24.12 0.66 -58.24
N ASP A 111 24.89 1.75 -58.29
CA ASP A 111 25.79 2.06 -59.41
C ASP A 111 26.91 1.01 -59.54
N GLU A 112 27.52 0.57 -58.43
CA GLU A 112 28.49 -0.54 -58.41
C GLU A 112 27.86 -1.84 -58.95
N ILE A 113 26.61 -2.15 -58.57
CA ILE A 113 25.86 -3.32 -59.05
C ILE A 113 25.60 -3.19 -60.55
N ALA A 114 25.20 -2.02 -61.04
CA ALA A 114 24.95 -1.78 -62.46
C ALA A 114 26.22 -2.03 -63.29
N ALA A 115 27.37 -1.47 -62.88
CA ALA A 115 28.65 -1.69 -63.54
C ALA A 115 29.08 -3.18 -63.50
N ALA A 116 28.93 -3.84 -62.36
CA ALA A 116 29.26 -5.27 -62.22
C ALA A 116 28.32 -6.16 -63.05
N THR A 117 27.06 -5.77 -63.23
CA THR A 117 26.08 -6.48 -64.06
C THR A 117 26.47 -6.41 -65.53
N LEU A 118 26.89 -5.24 -66.02
CA LEU A 118 27.40 -5.07 -67.38
C LEU A 118 28.65 -5.93 -67.62
N LYS A 119 29.59 -5.94 -66.67
CA LYS A 119 30.80 -6.77 -66.76
C LYS A 119 30.46 -8.26 -66.79
N TYR A 120 29.60 -8.73 -65.88
CA TYR A 120 29.13 -10.11 -65.85
C TYR A 120 28.46 -10.51 -67.18
N HIS A 121 27.64 -9.64 -67.76
CA HIS A 121 26.98 -9.90 -69.04
C HIS A 121 28.00 -10.05 -70.17
N ASN A 122 28.98 -9.15 -70.26
CA ASN A 122 30.06 -9.24 -71.24
C ASN A 122 30.90 -10.53 -71.07
N ASP A 123 31.30 -10.86 -69.85
CA ASP A 123 32.13 -12.03 -69.56
C ASP A 123 31.35 -13.34 -69.80
N SER A 124 30.04 -13.35 -69.53
CA SER A 124 29.12 -14.44 -69.85
C SER A 124 29.08 -14.71 -71.36
N ILE A 125 28.81 -13.69 -72.18
CA ILE A 125 28.78 -13.83 -73.65
C ILE A 125 30.11 -14.39 -74.16
N ASN A 126 31.23 -13.85 -73.68
CA ASN A 126 32.56 -14.29 -74.09
C ASN A 126 32.86 -15.74 -73.69
N PHE A 127 32.46 -16.15 -72.49
CA PHE A 127 32.60 -17.53 -72.04
C PHE A 127 31.73 -18.50 -72.86
N PHE A 128 30.45 -18.20 -73.08
CA PHE A 128 29.57 -19.07 -73.88
C PHE A 128 30.03 -19.18 -75.33
N ARG A 129 30.53 -18.09 -75.93
CA ARG A 129 31.13 -18.12 -77.27
C ARG A 129 32.35 -19.04 -77.31
N GLN A 130 33.25 -18.92 -76.33
CA GLN A 130 34.45 -19.76 -76.24
C GLN A 130 34.12 -21.23 -75.95
N LYS A 131 33.09 -21.48 -75.13
CA LYS A 131 32.60 -22.84 -74.84
C LYS A 131 32.10 -23.51 -76.11
N ASN A 132 31.29 -22.83 -76.92
CA ASN A 132 30.79 -23.38 -78.19
C ASN A 132 31.91 -23.72 -79.18
N LEU A 133 32.96 -22.88 -79.25
CA LEU A 133 34.14 -23.16 -80.07
C LEU A 133 34.93 -24.36 -79.54
N TRP A 134 35.11 -24.43 -78.21
CA TRP A 134 35.79 -25.54 -77.56
C TRP A 134 35.06 -26.88 -77.75
N ASP A 135 33.73 -26.89 -77.67
CA ASP A 135 32.89 -28.06 -77.94
C ASP A 135 33.02 -28.56 -79.40
N GLN A 136 33.46 -27.68 -80.31
CA GLN A 136 33.81 -28.00 -81.70
C GLN A 136 35.29 -28.38 -81.89
N ASN A 137 36.06 -28.54 -80.82
CA ASN A 137 37.51 -28.75 -80.80
C ASN A 137 38.34 -27.59 -81.41
N ILE A 138 37.85 -26.35 -81.30
CA ILE A 138 38.51 -25.14 -81.81
C ILE A 138 39.04 -24.29 -80.63
N GLY A 139 40.35 -24.01 -80.61
CA GLY A 139 41.00 -23.10 -79.65
C GLY A 139 41.93 -23.79 -78.64
N SER A 140 42.50 -23.02 -77.70
CA SER A 140 43.38 -23.52 -76.64
C SER A 140 42.63 -23.72 -75.32
N LYS A 141 43.03 -24.75 -74.55
CA LYS A 141 42.51 -25.00 -73.19
C LYS A 141 42.72 -23.78 -72.26
N VAL A 142 43.85 -23.10 -72.41
CA VAL A 142 44.20 -21.92 -71.61
C VAL A 142 43.19 -20.77 -71.85
N ASP A 143 42.76 -20.58 -73.09
CA ASP A 143 41.77 -19.55 -73.44
C ASP A 143 40.40 -19.88 -72.83
N PHE A 144 39.98 -21.15 -72.93
CA PHE A 144 38.74 -21.62 -72.31
C PHE A 144 38.75 -21.40 -70.79
N ASP A 145 39.80 -21.88 -70.11
CA ASP A 145 39.94 -21.79 -68.65
C ASP A 145 39.97 -20.33 -68.18
N THR A 146 40.64 -19.44 -68.93
CA THR A 146 40.69 -17.99 -68.63
C THR A 146 39.31 -17.33 -68.76
N ARG A 147 38.55 -17.63 -69.82
CA ARG A 147 37.19 -17.07 -70.01
C ARG A 147 36.23 -17.59 -68.95
N LYS A 148 36.33 -18.87 -68.60
CA LYS A 148 35.55 -19.48 -67.51
C LYS A 148 35.85 -18.79 -66.18
N LEU A 149 37.12 -18.61 -65.85
CA LEU A 149 37.54 -17.95 -64.61
C LEU A 149 37.02 -16.50 -64.54
N ASN A 150 37.13 -15.72 -65.62
CA ASN A 150 36.61 -14.34 -65.64
C ASN A 150 35.09 -14.27 -65.45
N TYR A 151 34.35 -15.20 -66.05
CA TYR A 151 32.91 -15.33 -65.83
C TYR A 151 32.56 -15.68 -64.38
N GLU A 152 33.27 -16.64 -63.78
CA GLU A 152 33.08 -17.02 -62.38
C GLU A 152 33.41 -15.86 -61.41
N LEU A 153 34.50 -15.12 -61.67
CA LEU A 153 34.89 -13.96 -60.87
C LEU A 153 33.88 -12.82 -60.98
N SER A 154 33.41 -12.47 -62.19
CA SER A 154 32.41 -11.42 -62.38
C SER A 154 31.05 -11.79 -61.77
N SER A 155 30.66 -13.07 -61.84
CA SER A 155 29.47 -13.61 -61.16
C SER A 155 29.56 -13.47 -59.63
N ASN A 156 30.70 -13.89 -59.06
CA ASN A 156 30.95 -13.79 -57.62
C ASN A 156 30.96 -12.33 -57.14
N ASN A 157 31.58 -11.42 -57.92
CA ASN A 157 31.59 -10.00 -57.61
C ASN A 157 30.18 -9.40 -57.59
N LEU A 158 29.36 -9.71 -58.61
CA LEU A 158 27.96 -9.25 -58.66
C LEU A 158 27.16 -9.78 -57.46
N LYS A 159 27.35 -11.05 -57.08
CA LYS A 159 26.70 -11.64 -55.91
C LYS A 159 27.11 -10.95 -54.60
N LEU A 160 28.39 -10.62 -54.45
CA LEU A 160 28.91 -9.89 -53.29
C LEU A 160 28.27 -8.51 -53.15
N LEU A 161 28.20 -7.74 -54.25
CA LEU A 161 27.61 -6.40 -54.27
C LEU A 161 26.11 -6.43 -53.96
N LYS A 162 25.36 -7.39 -54.53
CA LYS A 162 23.94 -7.58 -54.18
C LYS A 162 23.74 -7.93 -52.71
N SER A 163 24.63 -8.74 -52.14
CA SER A 163 24.59 -9.10 -50.72
C SER A 163 24.93 -7.91 -49.82
N ARG A 164 25.91 -7.09 -50.23
CA ARG A 164 26.28 -5.82 -49.58
C ARG A 164 25.09 -4.86 -49.56
N TYR A 165 24.42 -4.66 -50.69
CA TYR A 165 23.23 -3.82 -50.80
C TYR A 165 22.13 -4.27 -49.84
N ALA A 166 21.77 -5.56 -49.86
CA ALA A 166 20.73 -6.10 -48.99
C ALA A 166 21.07 -5.92 -47.50
N ARG A 167 22.33 -6.15 -47.12
CA ARG A 167 22.81 -5.94 -45.74
C ARG A 167 22.70 -4.47 -45.33
N THR A 168 23.24 -3.57 -46.13
CA THR A 168 23.23 -2.13 -45.85
C THR A 168 21.80 -1.58 -45.80
N LYS A 169 20.92 -2.04 -46.69
CA LYS A 169 19.50 -1.68 -46.66
C LYS A 169 18.84 -2.11 -45.33
N ASN A 170 19.09 -3.34 -44.87
CA ASN A 170 18.56 -3.83 -43.61
C ASN A 170 19.13 -3.07 -42.39
N GLU A 171 20.41 -2.70 -42.43
CA GLU A 171 21.05 -1.86 -41.39
C GLU A 171 20.38 -0.49 -41.30
N LEU A 172 20.11 0.16 -42.44
CA LEU A 172 19.43 1.46 -42.50
C LEU A 172 17.98 1.37 -41.98
N ILE A 173 17.21 0.36 -42.39
CA ILE A 173 15.85 0.11 -41.88
C ILE A 173 15.87 -0.07 -40.36
N THR A 174 16.83 -0.85 -39.85
CA THR A 174 16.97 -1.09 -38.41
C THR A 174 17.33 0.20 -37.67
N SER A 175 18.18 1.04 -38.26
CA SER A 175 18.55 2.35 -37.71
C SER A 175 17.33 3.26 -37.59
N VAL A 176 16.51 3.37 -38.64
CA VAL A 176 15.25 4.15 -38.62
C VAL A 176 14.32 3.65 -37.51
N LYS A 177 14.10 2.33 -37.42
CA LYS A 177 13.22 1.74 -36.40
C LYS A 177 13.74 2.00 -34.98
N LYS A 178 15.05 1.94 -34.76
CA LYS A 178 15.67 2.26 -33.48
C LYS A 178 15.47 3.74 -33.12
N ALA A 179 15.72 4.65 -34.07
CA ALA A 179 15.54 6.08 -33.86
C ALA A 179 14.07 6.44 -33.60
N GLU A 180 13.13 5.79 -34.28
CA GLU A 180 11.69 5.97 -34.08
C GLU A 180 11.24 5.54 -32.68
N ASN A 181 11.68 4.35 -32.23
CA ASN A 181 11.40 3.87 -30.88
C ASN A 181 11.99 4.81 -29.81
N ASN A 182 13.20 5.34 -30.05
CA ASN A 182 13.83 6.29 -29.15
C ASN A 182 13.01 7.60 -29.08
N TYR A 183 12.65 8.19 -30.23
CA TYR A 183 11.82 9.39 -30.29
C TYR A 183 10.46 9.19 -29.59
N ARG A 184 9.80 8.07 -29.84
CA ARG A 184 8.53 7.71 -29.17
C ARG A 184 8.69 7.62 -27.65
N THR A 185 9.79 7.04 -27.17
CA THR A 185 10.07 6.90 -25.74
C THR A 185 10.31 8.28 -25.12
N SER A 186 11.11 9.13 -25.76
CA SER A 186 11.36 10.50 -25.31
C SER A 186 10.08 11.34 -25.27
N LEU A 187 9.18 11.18 -26.24
CA LEU A 187 7.89 11.86 -26.28
C LEU A 187 7.01 11.49 -25.07
N ILE A 188 6.99 10.21 -24.69
CA ILE A 188 6.27 9.76 -23.48
C ILE A 188 6.86 10.42 -22.23
N ASN A 189 8.20 10.50 -22.16
CA ASN A 189 8.90 11.09 -21.02
C ASN A 189 8.75 12.63 -20.93
N THR A 190 8.30 13.29 -21.99
CA THR A 190 8.15 14.76 -22.06
C THR A 190 6.74 15.24 -21.74
N ARG A 191 5.77 14.33 -21.60
CA ARG A 191 4.43 14.74 -21.22
C ARG A 191 4.45 15.21 -19.77
N ASP A 192 3.78 16.33 -19.54
CA ASP A 192 3.45 16.76 -18.19
C ASP A 192 2.74 15.61 -17.49
N PHE A 193 3.19 15.31 -16.27
CA PHE A 193 2.66 14.19 -15.52
C PHE A 193 1.57 14.71 -14.61
N THR A 194 0.33 14.38 -14.93
CA THR A 194 -0.82 14.70 -14.08
C THR A 194 -1.11 13.49 -13.21
N ILE A 195 -1.05 13.69 -11.90
CA ILE A 195 -1.45 12.69 -10.93
C ILE A 195 -2.95 12.80 -10.74
N GLU A 196 -3.64 11.66 -10.82
CA GLU A 196 -5.09 11.57 -10.70
C GLU A 196 -5.50 10.80 -9.45
N SER A 197 -6.69 11.12 -8.93
CA SER A 197 -7.30 10.37 -7.84
C SER A 197 -7.64 8.92 -8.25
N LYS A 198 -7.40 7.96 -7.36
CA LYS A 198 -7.73 6.54 -7.59
C LYS A 198 -9.10 6.13 -7.04
N ILE A 199 -9.73 7.00 -6.26
CA ILE A 199 -11.04 6.80 -5.64
C ILE A 199 -11.92 8.05 -5.80
N ASN A 200 -13.22 7.89 -5.58
CA ASN A 200 -14.07 9.03 -5.27
C ASN A 200 -13.82 9.39 -3.81
N GLY A 201 -13.42 10.63 -3.53
CA GLY A 201 -12.94 10.96 -2.19
C GLY A 201 -12.71 12.44 -1.99
N LYS A 202 -12.10 12.76 -0.85
CA LYS A 202 -11.75 14.10 -0.43
C LYS A 202 -10.24 14.23 -0.29
N VAL A 203 -9.70 15.39 -0.66
CA VAL A 203 -8.30 15.74 -0.43
C VAL A 203 -8.16 16.20 1.02
N TYR A 204 -7.37 15.47 1.81
CA TYR A 204 -7.18 15.75 3.23
C TYR A 204 -5.92 16.55 3.53
N ALA A 205 -4.89 16.41 2.70
CA ALA A 205 -3.64 17.15 2.84
C ALA A 205 -2.94 17.28 1.50
N LEU A 206 -2.27 18.40 1.28
CA LEU A 206 -1.27 18.59 0.23
C LEU A 206 0.09 18.86 0.89
N TYR A 207 1.07 17.99 0.62
CA TYR A 207 2.36 18.04 1.31
C TYR A 207 3.42 18.89 0.59
N LYS A 208 3.10 19.39 -0.60
CA LYS A 208 4.03 20.15 -1.46
C LYS A 208 3.35 21.38 -2.06
N ASN A 209 4.10 22.46 -2.15
CA ASN A 209 3.69 23.68 -2.81
C ASN A 209 4.16 23.73 -4.27
N THR A 210 3.51 24.60 -5.05
CA THR A 210 3.94 24.92 -6.40
C THR A 210 5.37 25.46 -6.42
N GLY A 211 6.18 24.94 -7.33
CA GLY A 211 7.62 25.24 -7.46
C GLY A 211 8.54 24.32 -6.66
N GLU A 212 8.02 23.46 -5.78
CA GLU A 212 8.85 22.52 -5.03
C GLU A 212 9.31 21.34 -5.89
N LEU A 213 10.46 20.76 -5.49
CA LEU A 213 10.95 19.51 -6.07
C LEU A 213 10.09 18.34 -5.60
N VAL A 214 9.62 17.56 -6.56
CA VAL A 214 8.88 16.31 -6.35
C VAL A 214 9.80 15.12 -6.53
N SER A 215 9.85 14.25 -5.52
CA SER A 215 10.51 12.95 -5.59
C SER A 215 9.48 11.82 -5.62
N THR A 216 9.90 10.62 -6.02
CA THR A 216 9.04 9.41 -6.01
C THR A 216 8.93 8.77 -4.62
N LEU A 217 9.68 9.27 -3.63
CA LEU A 217 9.74 8.68 -2.28
C LEU A 217 8.88 9.44 -1.27
N GLU A 218 8.55 10.69 -1.56
CA GLU A 218 7.76 11.54 -0.67
C GLU A 218 6.30 11.57 -1.12
N PRO A 219 5.34 11.50 -0.18
CA PRO A 219 3.94 11.66 -0.51
C PRO A 219 3.66 13.12 -0.89
N LEU A 220 2.74 13.32 -1.84
CA LEU A 220 2.33 14.62 -2.34
C LEU A 220 0.96 15.06 -1.83
N ALA A 221 0.07 14.11 -1.61
CA ALA A 221 -1.26 14.36 -1.08
C ALA A 221 -1.75 13.17 -0.26
N ALA A 222 -2.77 13.39 0.57
CA ALA A 222 -3.55 12.34 1.20
C ALA A 222 -5.00 12.41 0.71
N VAL A 223 -5.52 11.28 0.21
CA VAL A 223 -6.88 11.18 -0.34
C VAL A 223 -7.59 9.99 0.29
N GLY A 224 -8.81 10.18 0.75
CA GLY A 224 -9.64 9.15 1.39
C GLY A 224 -11.12 9.34 1.08
N SER A 225 -11.99 8.45 1.55
CA SER A 225 -13.45 8.60 1.39
C SER A 225 -13.92 9.91 2.02
N ALA A 226 -14.79 10.65 1.32
CA ALA A 226 -15.36 11.90 1.84
C ALA A 226 -16.48 11.67 2.86
N THR A 227 -17.14 10.51 2.79
CA THR A 227 -18.39 10.18 3.49
C THR A 227 -18.20 9.12 4.55
N ASP A 228 -17.34 8.15 4.28
CA ASP A 228 -17.19 6.97 5.11
C ASP A 228 -15.95 7.11 5.98
N PHE A 229 -16.17 7.04 7.29
CA PHE A 229 -15.10 7.04 8.29
C PHE A 229 -15.12 5.72 9.04
N ILE A 230 -13.93 5.21 9.30
CA ILE A 230 -13.66 4.04 10.13
C ILE A 230 -13.03 4.47 11.44
N VAL A 231 -13.26 3.67 12.47
CA VAL A 231 -12.63 3.83 13.77
C VAL A 231 -11.60 2.73 13.91
N GLU A 232 -10.33 3.09 13.90
CA GLU A 232 -9.24 2.16 14.19
C GLU A 232 -9.11 2.00 15.69
N LEU A 233 -9.20 0.76 16.17
CA LEU A 233 -9.00 0.37 17.57
C LEU A 233 -7.73 -0.47 17.71
N LEU A 234 -7.02 -0.30 18.81
CA LEU A 234 -5.80 -1.06 19.13
C LEU A 234 -6.06 -1.97 20.32
N VAL A 235 -6.30 -3.26 20.06
CA VAL A 235 -6.65 -4.24 21.11
C VAL A 235 -5.42 -5.07 21.49
N ASP A 236 -5.20 -5.25 22.79
CA ASP A 236 -4.09 -6.06 23.31
C ASP A 236 -4.18 -7.53 22.87
N GLU A 237 -3.03 -8.19 22.72
CA GLU A 237 -2.96 -9.62 22.41
C GLU A 237 -3.66 -10.53 23.41
N VAL A 238 -3.78 -10.12 24.68
CA VAL A 238 -4.44 -10.94 25.70
C VAL A 238 -5.96 -10.97 25.52
N ASP A 239 -6.52 -9.93 24.89
CA ASP A 239 -7.97 -9.75 24.74
C ASP A 239 -8.45 -10.01 23.31
N ILE A 240 -7.57 -10.04 22.30
CA ILE A 240 -7.95 -10.22 20.88
C ILE A 240 -8.81 -11.47 20.63
N VAL A 241 -8.57 -12.55 21.39
CA VAL A 241 -9.29 -13.84 21.26
C VAL A 241 -10.76 -13.71 21.66
N LYS A 242 -11.10 -12.71 22.48
CA LYS A 242 -12.48 -12.42 22.90
C LYS A 242 -13.24 -11.57 21.88
N ILE A 243 -12.54 -10.94 20.93
CA ILE A 243 -13.13 -10.02 19.96
C ILE A 243 -13.68 -10.78 18.76
N ASN A 244 -14.93 -10.47 18.40
CA ASN A 244 -15.64 -11.04 17.27
C ASN A 244 -16.25 -9.93 16.39
N LEU A 245 -16.50 -10.28 15.13
CA LEU A 245 -17.22 -9.38 14.21
C LEU A 245 -18.62 -9.06 14.75
N ASP A 246 -19.12 -7.88 14.38
CA ASP A 246 -20.44 -7.34 14.76
C ASP A 246 -20.66 -7.11 16.27
N GLN A 247 -19.63 -7.24 17.12
CA GLN A 247 -19.71 -6.83 18.53
C GLN A 247 -19.97 -5.32 18.65
N LYS A 248 -20.80 -4.95 19.64
CA LYS A 248 -21.13 -3.56 19.95
C LYS A 248 -19.91 -2.85 20.52
N VAL A 249 -19.63 -1.65 20.02
CA VAL A 249 -18.55 -0.78 20.49
C VAL A 249 -19.14 0.54 20.95
N LEU A 250 -18.75 0.99 22.14
CA LEU A 250 -19.08 2.30 22.67
C LEU A 250 -17.85 3.19 22.52
N ILE A 251 -17.95 4.26 21.74
CA ILE A 251 -16.83 5.10 21.32
C ILE A 251 -17.02 6.48 21.91
N THR A 252 -16.00 7.01 22.56
CA THR A 252 -15.97 8.37 23.09
C THR A 252 -14.81 9.09 22.44
N LEU A 253 -15.09 10.21 21.75
CA LEU A 253 -14.05 11.01 21.10
C LEU A 253 -13.68 12.21 21.96
N ASP A 254 -12.39 12.51 22.07
CA ASP A 254 -11.89 13.59 22.94
C ASP A 254 -12.45 14.96 22.53
N ALA A 255 -12.65 15.15 21.22
CA ALA A 255 -13.20 16.39 20.66
C ALA A 255 -14.71 16.60 20.92
N TYR A 256 -15.41 15.61 21.49
CA TYR A 256 -16.87 15.58 21.57
C TYR A 256 -17.42 15.51 23.01
N ASN A 257 -16.85 16.28 23.95
CA ASN A 257 -17.40 16.51 25.32
C ASN A 257 -17.97 15.25 26.01
N SER A 258 -17.28 14.12 25.90
CA SER A 258 -17.69 12.83 26.48
C SER A 258 -19.02 12.25 25.95
N GLN A 259 -19.48 12.66 24.76
CA GLN A 259 -20.57 12.01 24.07
C GLN A 259 -20.17 10.59 23.66
N VAL A 260 -21.04 9.63 23.94
CA VAL A 260 -20.86 8.23 23.57
C VAL A 260 -21.54 7.97 22.24
N PHE A 261 -20.77 7.48 21.28
CA PHE A 261 -21.22 7.03 19.97
C PHE A 261 -21.26 5.51 19.93
N GLU A 262 -22.33 4.95 19.39
CA GLU A 262 -22.42 3.50 19.20
C GLU A 262 -21.87 3.10 17.83
N GLY A 263 -21.14 2.01 17.80
CA GLY A 263 -20.64 1.38 16.59
C GLY A 263 -20.59 -0.13 16.71
N LYS A 264 -20.02 -0.76 15.67
CA LYS A 264 -19.83 -2.20 15.63
C LYS A 264 -18.50 -2.57 15.01
N VAL A 265 -17.90 -3.66 15.48
CA VAL A 265 -16.68 -4.23 14.90
C VAL A 265 -16.97 -4.70 13.48
N SER A 266 -16.26 -4.13 12.51
CA SER A 266 -16.44 -4.42 11.08
C SER A 266 -15.32 -5.30 10.51
N LYS A 267 -14.09 -5.17 11.03
CA LYS A 267 -12.94 -5.92 10.55
C LYS A 267 -11.92 -6.14 11.65
N ILE A 268 -11.32 -7.33 11.69
CA ILE A 268 -10.20 -7.66 12.59
C ILE A 268 -8.99 -7.95 11.70
N LEU A 269 -7.92 -7.16 11.82
CA LEU A 269 -6.71 -7.38 11.01
C LEU A 269 -5.90 -8.52 11.64
N PRO A 270 -5.45 -9.51 10.84
CA PRO A 270 -4.80 -10.70 11.38
C PRO A 270 -3.35 -10.48 11.83
N LYS A 271 -2.78 -9.31 11.56
CA LYS A 271 -1.37 -9.01 11.84
C LYS A 271 -1.25 -8.27 13.18
N LYS A 272 -0.47 -8.86 14.10
CA LYS A 272 -0.02 -8.20 15.34
C LYS A 272 1.03 -7.13 15.03
N ASP A 273 0.93 -5.99 15.68
CA ASP A 273 2.01 -5.00 15.75
C ASP A 273 2.93 -5.38 16.93
N GLU A 274 4.16 -5.77 16.61
CA GLU A 274 5.14 -6.23 17.59
C GLU A 274 5.66 -5.11 18.50
N ARG A 275 5.55 -3.84 18.10
CA ARG A 275 6.08 -2.72 18.89
C ARG A 275 5.22 -2.42 20.10
N ASN A 276 3.89 -2.46 19.93
CA ASN A 276 2.93 -2.18 20.99
C ASN A 276 2.19 -3.43 21.48
N GLN A 277 2.47 -4.61 20.91
CA GLN A 277 1.83 -5.89 21.23
C GLN A 277 0.30 -5.89 21.02
N THR A 278 -0.20 -5.08 20.08
CA THR A 278 -1.65 -4.96 19.78
C THR A 278 -2.03 -5.50 18.41
N PHE A 279 -3.32 -5.77 18.24
CA PHE A 279 -3.98 -6.02 16.96
C PHE A 279 -4.83 -4.81 16.58
N LYS A 280 -4.78 -4.46 15.29
CA LYS A 280 -5.65 -3.40 14.74
C LYS A 280 -7.02 -3.98 14.41
N ILE A 281 -8.06 -3.30 14.85
CA ILE A 281 -9.46 -3.61 14.57
C ILE A 281 -10.09 -2.36 13.95
N GLU A 282 -11.05 -2.55 13.05
CA GLU A 282 -11.86 -1.48 12.50
C GLU A 282 -13.28 -1.62 13.05
N ALA A 283 -13.89 -0.50 13.44
CA ALA A 283 -15.30 -0.39 13.72
C ALA A 283 -15.95 0.69 12.84
N LEU A 284 -17.26 0.51 12.63
CA LEU A 284 -18.11 1.47 11.94
C LEU A 284 -19.08 2.10 12.94
N PHE A 285 -19.27 3.42 12.84
CA PHE A 285 -20.32 4.10 13.59
C PHE A 285 -21.70 3.64 13.10
N ASN A 286 -22.63 3.40 14.03
CA ASN A 286 -24.04 3.24 13.69
C ASN A 286 -24.67 4.60 13.35
N SER A 287 -24.22 5.65 14.03
CA SER A 287 -24.62 7.04 13.80
C SER A 287 -23.42 7.94 14.08
N PRO A 288 -22.63 8.30 13.06
CA PRO A 288 -21.45 9.14 13.25
C PRO A 288 -21.85 10.56 13.66
N PRO A 289 -20.96 11.31 14.32
CA PRO A 289 -21.16 12.74 14.52
C PRO A 289 -21.19 13.49 13.18
N GLU A 290 -21.77 14.69 13.18
CA GLU A 290 -21.97 15.49 11.97
C GLU A 290 -20.65 15.83 11.24
N VAL A 291 -19.55 16.02 11.99
CA VAL A 291 -18.26 16.38 11.42
C VAL A 291 -17.16 15.48 11.96
N LEU A 292 -16.54 14.68 11.10
CA LEU A 292 -15.36 13.90 11.46
C LEU A 292 -14.12 14.46 10.76
N TYR A 293 -13.05 14.59 11.54
CA TYR A 293 -11.73 14.91 11.04
C TYR A 293 -10.84 13.67 11.16
N PRO A 294 -10.01 13.37 10.14
CA PRO A 294 -8.99 12.34 10.25
C PRO A 294 -8.06 12.62 11.44
N GLY A 295 -7.69 11.57 12.17
CA GLY A 295 -6.78 11.67 13.29
C GLY A 295 -7.42 12.04 14.62
N LEU A 296 -8.75 12.22 14.70
CA LEU A 296 -9.43 12.38 15.99
C LEU A 296 -9.18 11.16 16.87
N SER A 297 -8.68 11.40 18.08
CA SER A 297 -8.42 10.39 19.10
C SER A 297 -9.60 10.24 20.05
N GLY A 298 -9.60 9.12 20.75
CA GLY A 298 -10.50 8.89 21.86
C GLY A 298 -10.31 7.50 22.44
N GLU A 299 -11.38 7.04 23.09
CA GLU A 299 -11.44 5.77 23.78
C GLU A 299 -12.64 4.97 23.29
N ALA A 300 -12.56 3.65 23.39
CA ALA A 300 -13.71 2.80 23.16
C ALA A 300 -13.74 1.61 24.11
N ASN A 301 -14.95 1.14 24.37
CA ASN A 301 -15.24 -0.09 25.08
C ASN A 301 -15.94 -1.06 24.13
N ILE A 302 -15.27 -2.16 23.78
CA ILE A 302 -15.84 -3.25 22.99
C ILE A 302 -16.58 -4.17 23.96
N ILE A 303 -17.88 -4.36 23.75
CA ILE A 303 -18.72 -5.18 24.62
C ILE A 303 -18.51 -6.66 24.26
N ILE A 304 -17.94 -7.43 25.19
CA ILE A 304 -17.62 -8.85 24.99
C ILE A 304 -18.86 -9.71 25.24
N ASP A 305 -19.46 -9.53 26.41
CA ASP A 305 -20.68 -10.23 26.83
C ASP A 305 -21.42 -9.40 27.89
N SER A 306 -22.72 -9.62 28.02
CA SER A 306 -23.56 -8.95 29.01
C SER A 306 -24.65 -9.88 29.51
N LYS A 307 -24.72 -10.04 30.84
CA LYS A 307 -25.74 -10.83 31.52
C LYS A 307 -26.53 -9.97 32.48
N LYS A 308 -27.83 -10.27 32.58
CA LYS A 308 -28.73 -9.66 33.56
C LYS A 308 -28.91 -10.60 34.75
N ASP A 309 -29.13 -10.01 35.92
CA ASP A 309 -29.49 -10.71 37.16
C ASP A 309 -28.51 -11.81 37.58
N VAL A 310 -27.20 -11.55 37.45
CA VAL A 310 -26.13 -12.46 37.89
C VAL A 310 -25.65 -12.11 39.30
N LEU A 311 -25.30 -13.13 40.08
CA LEU A 311 -24.74 -12.95 41.42
C LEU A 311 -23.34 -12.34 41.30
N THR A 312 -23.09 -11.21 41.95
CA THR A 312 -21.80 -10.50 41.84
C THR A 312 -21.22 -10.14 43.19
N ILE A 313 -19.90 -9.99 43.20
CA ILE A 313 -19.14 -9.46 44.33
C ILE A 313 -18.14 -8.40 43.81
N PRO A 314 -17.82 -7.35 44.58
CA PRO A 314 -16.78 -6.42 44.20
C PRO A 314 -15.42 -7.13 44.14
N ARG A 315 -14.61 -6.81 43.14
CA ARG A 315 -13.30 -7.44 42.94
C ARG A 315 -12.34 -7.20 44.09
N SER A 316 -12.50 -6.11 44.84
CA SER A 316 -11.72 -5.83 46.04
C SER A 316 -11.89 -6.85 47.17
N TYR A 317 -12.89 -7.75 47.09
CA TYR A 317 -13.14 -8.82 48.05
C TYR A 317 -12.55 -10.17 47.60
N LEU A 318 -11.93 -10.23 46.42
CA LEU A 318 -11.26 -11.43 45.92
C LEU A 318 -9.85 -11.56 46.51
N ILE A 319 -9.47 -12.79 46.83
CA ILE A 319 -8.12 -13.22 47.21
C ILE A 319 -7.61 -14.16 46.11
N ASP A 320 -6.41 -13.90 45.59
CA ASP A 320 -5.79 -14.67 44.50
C ASP A 320 -6.73 -14.89 43.28
N ASP A 321 -7.56 -13.88 42.95
CA ASP A 321 -8.56 -13.89 41.87
C ASP A 321 -9.61 -15.02 41.90
N THR A 322 -9.62 -15.87 42.93
CA THR A 322 -10.45 -17.11 42.94
C THR A 322 -11.02 -17.48 44.31
N LYS A 323 -10.70 -16.72 45.36
CA LYS A 323 -11.13 -17.03 46.72
C LYS A 323 -11.77 -15.82 47.40
N VAL A 324 -12.58 -16.09 48.41
CA VAL A 324 -13.22 -15.07 49.25
C VAL A 324 -13.13 -15.46 50.72
N LYS A 325 -13.02 -14.47 51.62
CA LYS A 325 -13.01 -14.68 53.08
C LYS A 325 -14.44 -14.67 53.59
N THR A 326 -14.90 -15.77 54.19
CA THR A 326 -16.25 -15.95 54.73
C THR A 326 -16.18 -16.33 56.21
N ASP A 327 -17.34 -16.48 56.86
CA ASP A 327 -17.44 -16.99 58.24
C ASP A 327 -16.84 -18.39 58.42
N GLU A 328 -16.89 -19.21 57.36
CA GLU A 328 -16.36 -20.58 57.35
C GLU A 328 -14.86 -20.64 56.98
N GLY A 329 -14.23 -19.47 56.81
CA GLY A 329 -12.85 -19.32 56.34
C GLY A 329 -12.76 -18.96 54.85
N ILE A 330 -11.62 -19.25 54.24
CA ILE A 330 -11.36 -18.92 52.84
C ILE A 330 -12.02 -19.97 51.94
N VAL A 331 -12.97 -19.55 51.13
CA VAL A 331 -13.72 -20.40 50.20
C VAL A 331 -13.29 -20.11 48.77
N THR A 332 -12.98 -21.16 48.00
CA THR A 332 -12.71 -21.06 46.57
C THR A 332 -14.02 -20.95 45.81
N ILE A 333 -14.13 -19.95 44.94
CA ILE A 333 -15.31 -19.69 44.11
C ILE A 333 -14.99 -19.84 42.63
N LYS A 334 -16.00 -20.17 41.85
CA LYS A 334 -15.91 -20.18 40.39
C LYS A 334 -16.49 -18.89 39.85
N LEU A 335 -15.65 -18.12 39.15
CA LEU A 335 -16.04 -16.85 38.56
C LEU A 335 -16.53 -17.01 37.12
N GLY A 336 -17.39 -16.08 36.70
CA GLY A 336 -17.89 -15.91 35.34
C GLY A 336 -17.38 -14.61 34.72
N LEU A 337 -18.29 -13.81 34.15
CA LEU A 337 -18.02 -12.48 33.62
C LEU A 337 -17.38 -11.57 34.68
N GLN A 338 -16.49 -10.69 34.23
CA GLN A 338 -15.83 -9.73 35.12
C GLN A 338 -15.75 -8.36 34.45
N ASN A 339 -15.81 -7.31 35.25
CA ASN A 339 -15.49 -5.96 34.80
C ASN A 339 -14.47 -5.32 35.76
N LEU A 340 -14.29 -4.00 35.69
CA LEU A 340 -13.33 -3.30 36.56
C LEU A 340 -13.70 -3.40 38.04
N ASP A 341 -14.98 -3.42 38.38
CA ASP A 341 -15.47 -3.26 39.75
C ASP A 341 -15.98 -4.58 40.36
N TYR A 342 -16.60 -5.44 39.56
CA TYR A 342 -17.35 -6.62 40.00
C TYR A 342 -16.98 -7.88 39.22
N ALA A 343 -17.13 -9.03 39.87
CA ALA A 343 -17.02 -10.35 39.27
C ALA A 343 -18.31 -11.16 39.48
N GLU A 344 -18.77 -11.84 38.44
CA GLU A 344 -19.86 -12.82 38.50
C GLU A 344 -19.40 -14.06 39.26
N VAL A 345 -20.22 -14.51 40.20
CA VAL A 345 -20.01 -15.74 40.96
C VAL A 345 -20.96 -16.82 40.42
N ILE A 346 -20.38 -17.86 39.80
CA ILE A 346 -21.13 -19.00 39.26
C ILE A 346 -21.44 -20.03 40.35
N SER A 347 -20.47 -20.28 41.24
CA SER A 347 -20.63 -21.27 42.32
C SER A 347 -19.62 -21.05 43.45
N GLY A 348 -19.98 -21.51 44.65
CA GLY A 348 -19.09 -21.56 45.83
C GLY A 348 -19.63 -20.74 47.01
N ILE A 349 -20.46 -19.73 46.76
CA ILE A 349 -21.17 -18.93 47.78
C ILE A 349 -22.60 -18.63 47.31
N SER A 350 -23.47 -18.23 48.24
CA SER A 350 -24.85 -17.81 47.97
C SER A 350 -25.08 -16.33 48.29
N GLU A 351 -26.27 -15.82 47.95
CA GLU A 351 -26.71 -14.45 48.31
C GLU A 351 -26.70 -14.19 49.83
N THR A 352 -26.74 -15.24 50.65
CA THR A 352 -26.74 -15.12 52.12
C THR A 352 -25.36 -15.26 52.73
N THR A 353 -24.34 -15.59 51.94
CA THR A 353 -22.97 -15.77 52.46
C THR A 353 -22.35 -14.39 52.73
N VAL A 354 -21.93 -14.17 53.98
CA VAL A 354 -21.20 -12.95 54.37
C VAL A 354 -19.75 -13.07 53.92
N ILE A 355 -19.27 -12.02 53.26
CA ILE A 355 -17.92 -11.92 52.69
C ILE A 355 -17.21 -10.74 53.33
N TYR A 356 -15.99 -10.96 53.78
CA TYR A 356 -15.14 -9.96 54.42
C TYR A 356 -14.08 -9.46 53.46
N LYS A 357 -13.78 -8.16 53.53
CA LYS A 357 -12.69 -7.57 52.77
C LYS A 357 -11.36 -8.20 53.21
N PRO A 358 -10.52 -8.68 52.27
CA PRO A 358 -9.19 -9.16 52.59
C PRO A 358 -8.32 -8.00 53.11
N ASP A 359 -7.45 -8.34 54.06
CA ASP A 359 -6.58 -7.40 54.78
C ASP A 359 -5.49 -6.80 53.88
#